data_AF-A0A419KX87-F1
#
_entry.id   AF-A0A419KX87-F1
#
_cell.length_a   1.000
_cell.length_b   1.000
_cell.length_c   1.000
_cell.angle_alpha   90.00
_cell.angle_beta   90.00
_cell.angle_gamma   90.00
#
_symmetry.space_group_name_H-M   'P 1'
#
loop_
_entity.id
_entity.type
_entity.pdbx_description
1 polymer ?
#
loop_
_entity_poly.entity_id
_entity_poly.type
_entity_poly.pdbx_seq_one_letter_code
_entity_poly.pdbx_strand_id
1 'polypeptide(L)'
;MLTLKRGFSARLDPGSAGEVGGGLSTHPDLCLAIRNLVLGEITKDVYADLEAVAGIAEKIRAGAEIMEISRREHFTRVTGIDAGGQRLPLSSRWYAVISALAYSLPEGRCFFTEPESIKFSYRLSNLKFKSILSVRREAKLYETGIKFLERNPDVELILIDGPLAFSNWWRAAGRPVDRRALVDRVNRFLHLCQEREVLVAGIVKRPSARYLLYHLGLQEATNLPDSFILLQVLRPGERTGLFSPRSALRRVVRSSPFMDAIGFPIYSFYARLSRDWSIPPIRIDLPAFSLGYVEEIAEYCYATSYLQGVPLPVIKADESVRISKEFIDEVYLEVLSRVGRETGELSYVAPVWGEGRWMGMR
;
A
#
# COMPACT_ATOMS: atom_id res chain seq x y z
N MET A 1 -14.53 -27.03 -47.28
CA MET A 1 -15.67 -27.91 -47.63
C MET A 1 -15.67 -29.04 -46.62
N LEU A 2 -16.83 -29.26 -45.99
CA LEU A 2 -17.20 -30.25 -44.97
C LEU A 2 -16.59 -30.15 -43.56
N THR A 3 -17.30 -30.37 -42.45
CA THR A 3 -18.68 -30.07 -42.00
C THR A 3 -18.67 -30.31 -40.48
N LEU A 4 -19.34 -29.45 -39.71
CA LEU A 4 -19.75 -29.72 -38.34
C LEU A 4 -20.60 -31.00 -38.20
N LYS A 5 -20.46 -31.70 -37.07
CA LYS A 5 -21.61 -32.31 -36.36
C LYS A 5 -21.43 -32.33 -34.84
N ARG A 6 -22.51 -31.93 -34.19
CA ARG A 6 -22.78 -31.77 -32.76
C ARG A 6 -22.84 -33.09 -31.99
N GLY A 7 -22.67 -32.99 -30.67
CA GLY A 7 -23.56 -33.68 -29.74
C GLY A 7 -22.92 -34.08 -28.42
N PHE A 8 -22.94 -33.20 -27.42
CA PHE A 8 -23.04 -33.63 -26.02
C PHE A 8 -23.94 -32.64 -25.26
N SER A 9 -25.15 -33.11 -24.99
CA SER A 9 -26.12 -32.51 -24.08
C SER A 9 -25.83 -33.09 -22.70
N ALA A 10 -25.34 -32.27 -21.78
CA ALA A 10 -25.31 -32.61 -20.36
C ALA A 10 -26.30 -31.68 -19.65
N ARG A 11 -27.46 -32.23 -19.31
CA ARG A 11 -28.38 -31.66 -18.32
C ARG A 11 -27.60 -31.56 -17.01
N LEU A 12 -27.53 -30.36 -16.44
CA LEU A 12 -27.06 -30.17 -15.07
C LEU A 12 -28.28 -30.26 -14.15
N ASP A 13 -28.27 -31.27 -13.27
CA ASP A 13 -29.25 -31.47 -12.21
C ASP A 13 -29.28 -30.28 -11.24
N PRO A 14 -30.47 -29.79 -10.84
CA PRO A 14 -30.62 -28.81 -9.78
C PRO A 14 -30.73 -29.56 -8.44
N GLY A 15 -29.61 -29.85 -7.78
CA GLY A 15 -29.67 -30.59 -6.52
C GLY A 15 -28.34 -30.75 -5.82
N SER A 16 -27.86 -29.70 -5.15
CA SER A 16 -27.08 -29.73 -3.89
C SER A 16 -26.47 -28.36 -3.62
N ALA A 17 -27.33 -27.35 -3.42
CA ALA A 17 -26.90 -26.11 -2.77
C ALA A 17 -26.86 -26.38 -1.26
N GLY A 18 -25.68 -26.75 -0.75
CA GLY A 18 -25.37 -26.60 0.66
C GLY A 18 -25.48 -25.13 1.04
N GLU A 19 -26.20 -24.87 2.12
CA GLU A 19 -26.47 -23.56 2.69
C GLU A 19 -25.18 -22.79 2.93
N VAL A 20 -24.94 -21.73 2.14
CA VAL A 20 -24.03 -20.65 2.49
C VAL A 20 -24.88 -19.39 2.56
N GLY A 21 -25.08 -18.90 3.79
CA GLY A 21 -25.83 -17.70 4.10
C GLY A 21 -25.24 -16.46 3.45
N GLY A 22 -25.64 -16.19 2.22
CA GLY A 22 -25.53 -14.88 1.58
C GLY A 22 -26.92 -14.25 1.57
N GLY A 23 -27.07 -13.08 2.19
CA GLY A 23 -28.33 -12.34 2.15
C GLY A 23 -28.77 -12.15 0.69
N LEU A 24 -29.86 -12.83 0.31
CA LEU A 24 -30.49 -12.68 -0.98
C LEU A 24 -30.91 -11.21 -1.12
N SER A 25 -30.35 -10.54 -2.13
CA SER A 25 -30.79 -9.20 -2.54
C SER A 25 -32.30 -9.20 -2.74
N THR A 26 -32.97 -8.15 -2.28
CA THR A 26 -34.42 -7.96 -2.40
C THR A 26 -34.90 -7.86 -3.85
N HIS A 27 -33.98 -7.77 -4.83
CA HIS A 27 -34.29 -7.66 -6.26
C HIS A 27 -33.39 -8.57 -7.12
N PRO A 28 -33.77 -9.85 -7.31
CA PRO A 28 -33.02 -10.83 -8.09
C PRO A 28 -32.77 -10.41 -9.55
N ASP A 29 -33.77 -9.79 -10.21
CA ASP A 29 -33.66 -9.36 -11.60
C ASP A 29 -32.60 -8.29 -11.81
N LEU A 30 -32.51 -7.34 -10.87
CA LEU A 30 -31.47 -6.31 -10.88
C LEU A 30 -30.09 -6.94 -10.70
N CYS A 31 -29.95 -7.92 -9.81
CA CYS A 31 -28.67 -8.62 -9.61
C CYS A 31 -28.24 -9.36 -10.87
N LEU A 32 -29.18 -10.02 -11.55
CA LEU A 32 -28.91 -10.71 -12.80
C LEU A 32 -28.54 -9.73 -13.93
N ALA A 33 -29.25 -8.61 -14.04
CA ALA A 33 -28.93 -7.56 -15.03
C ALA A 33 -27.53 -6.97 -14.80
N ILE A 34 -27.19 -6.63 -13.55
CA ILE A 34 -25.86 -6.15 -13.17
C ILE A 34 -24.79 -7.21 -13.49
N ARG A 35 -25.03 -8.48 -13.11
CA ARG A 35 -24.10 -9.57 -13.39
C ARG A 35 -23.81 -9.69 -14.88
N ASN A 36 -24.85 -9.69 -15.71
CA ASN A 36 -24.70 -9.86 -17.16
C ASN A 36 -23.98 -8.67 -17.79
N LEU A 37 -24.29 -7.44 -17.34
CA LEU A 37 -23.58 -6.23 -17.77
C LEU A 37 -22.09 -6.33 -17.42
N VAL A 38 -21.76 -6.65 -16.16
CA VAL A 38 -20.38 -6.74 -15.68
C VAL A 38 -19.59 -7.81 -16.45
N LEU A 39 -20.17 -8.99 -16.66
CA LEU A 39 -19.52 -10.06 -17.42
C LEU A 39 -19.29 -9.66 -18.88
N GLY A 40 -20.27 -9.01 -19.51
CA GLY A 40 -20.18 -8.56 -20.89
C GLY A 40 -19.11 -7.49 -21.10
N GLU A 41 -19.18 -6.40 -20.32
CA GLU A 41 -18.29 -5.25 -20.48
C GLU A 41 -16.84 -5.59 -20.13
N ILE A 42 -16.58 -6.22 -18.97
CA ILE A 42 -15.20 -6.56 -18.58
C ILE A 42 -14.55 -7.49 -19.60
N THR A 43 -15.28 -8.51 -20.06
CA THR A 43 -14.73 -9.48 -21.02
C THR A 43 -14.41 -8.79 -22.34
N LYS A 44 -15.28 -7.90 -22.82
CA LYS A 44 -15.09 -7.14 -24.05
C LYS A 44 -13.88 -6.21 -23.95
N ASP A 45 -13.75 -5.47 -22.85
CA ASP A 45 -12.63 -4.55 -22.62
C ASP A 45 -11.29 -5.31 -22.56
N VAL A 46 -11.26 -6.47 -21.88
CA VAL A 46 -10.06 -7.32 -21.83
C VAL A 46 -9.67 -7.76 -23.24
N TYR A 47 -10.60 -8.27 -24.05
CA TYR A 47 -10.28 -8.70 -25.42
C TYR A 47 -9.76 -7.55 -26.29
N ALA A 48 -10.25 -6.33 -26.10
CA ALA A 48 -9.78 -5.16 -26.83
C ALA A 48 -8.33 -4.76 -26.45
N ASP A 49 -7.95 -4.96 -25.19
CA ASP A 49 -6.65 -4.54 -24.67
C ASP A 49 -5.54 -5.59 -24.80
N LEU A 50 -5.88 -6.88 -25.04
CA LEU A 50 -4.94 -8.00 -25.01
C LEU A 50 -3.69 -7.78 -25.88
N GLU A 51 -3.87 -7.47 -27.16
CA GLU A 51 -2.74 -7.30 -28.10
C GLU A 51 -1.88 -6.09 -27.74
N ALA A 52 -2.50 -4.98 -27.32
CA ALA A 52 -1.79 -3.77 -26.92
C ALA A 52 -0.94 -4.01 -25.67
N VAL A 53 -1.51 -4.67 -24.66
CA VAL A 53 -0.80 -5.01 -23.41
C VAL A 53 0.33 -6.00 -23.69
N ALA A 54 0.10 -7.04 -24.50
CA ALA A 54 1.13 -8.00 -24.89
C ALA A 54 2.30 -7.32 -25.61
N GLY A 55 2.02 -6.45 -26.58
CA GLY A 55 3.05 -5.71 -27.31
C GLY A 55 3.87 -4.77 -26.42
N ILE A 56 3.26 -4.17 -25.38
CA ILE A 56 4.00 -3.37 -24.39
C ILE A 56 4.87 -4.27 -23.50
N ALA A 57 4.32 -5.41 -23.06
CA ALA A 57 5.05 -6.36 -22.22
C ALA A 57 6.30 -6.90 -22.93
N GLU A 58 6.20 -7.22 -24.22
CA GLU A 58 7.34 -7.63 -25.06
C GLU A 58 8.39 -6.53 -25.17
N LYS A 59 7.97 -5.29 -25.44
CA LYS A 59 8.90 -4.14 -25.50
C LYS A 59 9.66 -3.95 -24.19
N ILE A 60 8.98 -4.08 -23.05
CA ILE A 60 9.64 -3.98 -21.73
C ILE A 60 10.58 -5.16 -21.52
N ARG A 61 10.16 -6.39 -21.83
CA ARG A 61 11.02 -7.58 -21.67
C ARG A 61 12.28 -7.51 -22.54
N ALA A 62 12.20 -6.86 -23.71
CA ALA A 62 13.36 -6.63 -24.58
C ALA A 62 14.23 -5.43 -24.17
N GLY A 63 13.63 -4.39 -23.57
CA GLY A 63 14.31 -3.12 -23.26
C GLY A 63 14.75 -2.95 -21.81
N ALA A 64 14.21 -3.73 -20.88
CA ALA A 64 14.56 -3.70 -19.46
C ALA A 64 15.50 -4.85 -19.10
N GLU A 65 16.46 -4.57 -18.23
CA GLU A 65 17.22 -5.62 -17.56
C GLU A 65 16.28 -6.41 -16.64
N ILE A 66 16.25 -7.74 -16.77
CA ILE A 66 15.48 -8.65 -15.93
C ILE A 66 16.44 -9.67 -15.33
N MET A 67 16.37 -9.84 -14.02
CA MET A 67 17.27 -10.68 -13.23
C MET A 67 16.45 -11.65 -12.40
N GLU A 68 16.97 -12.88 -12.23
CA GLU A 68 16.40 -13.86 -11.32
C GLU A 68 16.83 -13.57 -9.87
N ILE A 69 15.98 -13.93 -8.92
CA ILE A 69 16.17 -13.75 -7.49
C ILE A 69 16.10 -15.12 -6.82
N SER A 70 17.11 -15.46 -6.02
CA SER A 70 17.07 -16.68 -5.21
C SER A 70 16.31 -16.46 -3.90
N ARG A 71 15.82 -17.54 -3.28
CA ARG A 71 15.28 -17.47 -1.91
C ARG A 71 16.42 -17.67 -0.92
N ARG A 72 16.95 -16.59 -0.35
CA ARG A 72 18.00 -16.63 0.68
C ARG A 72 17.72 -15.61 1.78
N GLU A 73 17.91 -16.02 3.03
CA GLU A 73 17.75 -15.16 4.20
C GLU A 73 19.13 -14.66 4.65
N HIS A 74 19.58 -13.54 4.07
CA HIS A 74 20.90 -12.95 4.40
C HIS A 74 20.92 -12.17 5.71
N PHE A 75 19.75 -11.71 6.15
CA PHE A 75 19.61 -10.88 7.33
C PHE A 75 18.98 -11.68 8.46
N THR A 76 19.61 -11.64 9.62
CA THR A 76 19.12 -12.29 10.83
C THR A 76 18.16 -11.38 11.58
N ARG A 77 18.43 -10.06 11.62
CA ARG A 77 17.65 -9.09 12.40
C ARG A 77 17.04 -8.02 11.50
N VAL A 78 15.73 -8.14 11.26
CA VAL A 78 15.00 -7.28 10.33
C VAL A 78 13.78 -6.67 10.99
N THR A 79 13.58 -5.38 10.78
CA THR A 79 12.45 -4.64 11.34
C THR A 79 11.55 -4.13 10.23
N GLY A 80 10.25 -4.46 10.29
CA GLY A 80 9.24 -3.82 9.47
C GLY A 80 8.67 -2.60 10.18
N ILE A 81 8.38 -1.51 9.46
CA ILE A 81 7.74 -0.31 10.02
C ILE A 81 6.55 0.08 9.17
N ASP A 82 5.40 0.24 9.80
CA ASP A 82 4.17 0.70 9.15
C ASP A 82 3.41 1.72 10.03
N ALA A 83 2.49 2.45 9.42
CA ALA A 83 1.62 3.42 10.06
C ALA A 83 0.14 3.19 9.76
N GLY A 84 -0.64 3.00 10.82
CA GLY A 84 -2.08 2.84 10.81
C GLY A 84 -2.81 4.15 11.10
N GLY A 85 -4.09 4.21 10.71
CA GLY A 85 -4.95 5.31 11.08
C GLY A 85 -6.41 4.96 10.93
N GLN A 86 -7.24 5.47 11.83
CA GLN A 86 -8.67 5.27 11.78
C GLN A 86 -9.42 6.57 12.07
N ARG A 87 -10.53 6.77 11.36
CA ARG A 87 -11.39 7.93 11.53
C ARG A 87 -12.47 7.64 12.56
N LEU A 88 -12.74 8.63 13.40
CA LEU A 88 -13.90 8.61 14.28
C LEU A 88 -15.05 9.34 13.58
N PRO A 89 -16.26 8.76 13.52
CA PRO A 89 -17.36 9.28 12.72
C PRO A 89 -18.11 10.39 13.46
N LEU A 90 -17.47 11.45 13.96
CA LEU A 90 -18.14 12.51 14.74
C LEU A 90 -18.88 13.53 13.84
N SER A 91 -20.16 13.81 14.09
CA SER A 91 -20.98 14.82 13.38
C SER A 91 -20.62 16.28 13.72
N SER A 92 -19.76 16.50 14.70
CA SER A 92 -19.31 17.85 15.08
C SER A 92 -18.03 18.30 14.38
N ARG A 93 -17.19 17.36 13.90
CA ARG A 93 -15.87 17.65 13.30
C ARG A 93 -15.27 16.42 12.62
N TRP A 94 -14.31 16.65 11.72
CA TRP A 94 -13.39 15.59 11.34
C TRP A 94 -12.51 15.20 12.52
N TYR A 95 -12.44 13.90 12.80
CA TYR A 95 -11.57 13.34 13.81
C TYR A 95 -10.94 12.04 13.30
N ALA A 96 -9.66 11.86 13.57
CA ALA A 96 -8.94 10.63 13.32
C ALA A 96 -7.84 10.42 14.35
N VAL A 97 -7.44 9.16 14.52
CA VAL A 97 -6.25 8.76 15.26
C VAL A 97 -5.29 8.11 14.29
N ILE A 98 -4.01 8.41 14.39
CA ILE A 98 -2.93 7.72 13.67
C ILE A 98 -1.91 7.16 14.66
N SER A 99 -1.30 6.06 14.27
CA SER A 99 -0.21 5.42 15.02
C SER A 99 0.82 4.85 14.03
N ALA A 100 2.02 4.55 14.52
CA ALA A 100 3.05 3.87 13.75
C ALA A 100 3.84 2.93 14.65
N LEU A 101 4.22 1.78 14.11
CA LEU A 101 4.85 0.69 14.85
C LEU A 101 5.99 0.08 14.04
N ALA A 102 7.08 -0.23 14.73
CA ALA A 102 8.20 -1.03 14.26
C ALA A 102 8.12 -2.43 14.88
N TYR A 103 8.15 -3.47 14.03
CA TYR A 103 8.07 -4.87 14.41
C TYR A 103 9.39 -5.56 14.07
N SER A 104 10.11 -6.04 15.07
CA SER A 104 11.46 -6.63 14.90
C SER A 104 11.42 -8.14 14.93
N LEU A 105 12.03 -8.76 13.92
CA LEU A 105 12.29 -10.19 13.84
C LEU A 105 13.76 -10.48 14.18
N PRO A 106 14.05 -11.65 14.77
CA PRO A 106 13.13 -12.76 15.05
C PRO A 106 12.34 -12.63 16.37
N GLU A 107 12.66 -11.66 17.23
CA GLU A 107 12.14 -11.62 18.61
C GLU A 107 10.64 -11.28 18.72
N GLY A 108 10.02 -10.81 17.64
CA GLY A 108 8.62 -10.37 17.64
C GLY A 108 8.37 -9.13 18.49
N ARG A 109 9.39 -8.28 18.67
CA ARG A 109 9.31 -7.09 19.52
C ARG A 109 8.64 -5.94 18.78
N CYS A 110 7.65 -5.33 19.44
CA CYS A 110 7.00 -4.12 18.95
C CYS A 110 7.58 -2.87 19.62
N PHE A 111 7.85 -1.85 18.83
CA PHE A 111 8.15 -0.50 19.29
C PHE A 111 7.19 0.48 18.63
N PHE A 112 6.55 1.34 19.42
CA PHE A 112 5.65 2.37 18.91
C PHE A 112 5.89 3.69 19.65
N THR A 113 5.40 4.76 19.05
CA THR A 113 5.41 6.10 19.64
C THR A 113 3.98 6.51 19.96
N GLU A 114 3.80 7.47 20.87
CA GLU A 114 2.47 7.96 21.28
C GLU A 114 1.54 8.24 20.08
N PRO A 115 0.32 7.68 20.03
CA PRO A 115 -0.63 7.95 18.96
C PRO A 115 -0.96 9.44 18.81
N GLU A 116 -1.24 9.90 17.60
CA GLU A 116 -1.63 11.30 17.33
C GLU A 116 -3.12 11.41 17.02
N SER A 117 -3.81 12.31 17.73
CA SER A 117 -5.17 12.73 17.37
C SER A 117 -5.14 13.87 16.34
N ILE A 118 -5.88 13.75 15.24
CA ILE A 118 -6.01 14.76 14.19
C ILE A 118 -7.46 15.23 14.13
N LYS A 119 -7.68 16.53 14.36
CA LYS A 119 -9.02 17.13 14.45
C LYS A 119 -9.14 18.41 13.62
N PHE A 120 -10.23 18.54 12.86
CA PHE A 120 -10.53 19.72 12.03
C PHE A 120 -12.04 19.97 11.92
N SER A 121 -12.46 21.22 11.81
CA SER A 121 -13.87 21.55 11.52
C SER A 121 -14.30 21.09 10.11
N TYR A 122 -15.62 20.94 9.90
CA TYR A 122 -16.20 20.62 8.59
C TYR A 122 -16.09 21.70 7.52
N ARG A 123 -15.59 22.89 7.86
CA ARG A 123 -15.17 23.88 6.84
C ARG A 123 -14.08 23.30 5.91
N LEU A 124 -13.32 22.33 6.41
CA LEU A 124 -12.36 21.58 5.61
C LEU A 124 -13.10 20.50 4.80
N SER A 125 -12.85 20.38 3.49
CA SER A 125 -13.44 19.31 2.70
C SER A 125 -12.92 17.92 3.13
N ASN A 126 -13.74 16.88 2.94
CA ASN A 126 -13.37 15.49 3.22
C ASN A 126 -12.09 15.07 2.47
N LEU A 127 -11.96 15.49 1.20
CA LEU A 127 -10.77 15.24 0.39
C LEU A 127 -9.52 15.87 1.00
N LYS A 128 -9.62 17.12 1.45
CA LYS A 128 -8.49 17.82 2.07
C LYS A 128 -8.13 17.20 3.43
N PHE A 129 -9.11 16.80 4.23
CA PHE A 129 -8.88 16.09 5.49
C PHE A 129 -8.16 14.75 5.27
N LYS A 130 -8.65 13.91 4.35
CA LYS A 130 -7.99 12.64 3.97
C LYS A 130 -6.55 12.87 3.52
N SER A 131 -6.32 13.94 2.76
CA SER A 131 -4.99 14.30 2.29
C SER A 131 -4.05 14.70 3.44
N ILE A 132 -4.50 15.50 4.41
CA ILE A 132 -3.70 15.83 5.61
C ILE A 132 -3.42 14.58 6.44
N LEU A 133 -4.43 13.74 6.64
CA LEU A 133 -4.32 12.49 7.40
C LEU A 133 -3.25 11.58 6.81
N SER A 134 -3.25 11.39 5.49
CA SER A 134 -2.24 10.59 4.78
C SER A 134 -0.83 11.15 5.00
N VAL A 135 -0.60 12.47 4.79
CA VAL A 135 0.73 13.07 4.98
C VAL A 135 1.23 12.93 6.42
N ARG A 136 0.36 13.15 7.40
CA ARG A 136 0.72 13.03 8.82
C ARG A 136 1.01 11.59 9.23
N ARG A 137 0.25 10.64 8.70
CA ARG A 137 0.46 9.21 8.92
C ARG A 137 1.83 8.76 8.39
N GLU A 138 2.18 9.14 7.16
CA GLU A 138 3.52 8.86 6.63
C GLU A 138 4.60 9.54 7.48
N ALA A 139 4.39 10.78 7.92
CA ALA A 139 5.37 11.45 8.79
C ALA A 139 5.53 10.72 10.14
N LYS A 140 4.43 10.19 10.70
CA LYS A 140 4.43 9.39 11.93
C LYS A 140 5.20 8.08 11.77
N LEU A 141 5.14 7.45 10.59
CA LEU A 141 5.94 6.28 10.23
C LEU A 141 7.44 6.54 10.45
N TYR A 142 7.96 7.58 9.80
CA TYR A 142 9.38 7.93 9.91
C TYR A 142 9.76 8.45 11.29
N GLU A 143 8.85 9.13 12.01
CA GLU A 143 9.08 9.50 13.41
C GLU A 143 9.29 8.28 14.30
N THR A 144 8.47 7.24 14.14
CA THR A 144 8.65 5.97 14.86
C THR A 144 9.96 5.31 14.47
N GLY A 145 10.34 5.29 13.19
CA GLY A 145 11.63 4.77 12.75
C GLY A 145 12.84 5.49 13.36
N ILE A 146 12.79 6.83 13.43
CA ILE A 146 13.83 7.64 14.08
C ILE A 146 13.97 7.27 15.56
N LYS A 147 12.86 7.29 16.31
CA LYS A 147 12.86 7.00 17.75
C LYS A 147 13.22 5.54 18.06
N PHE A 148 12.93 4.62 17.14
CA PHE A 148 13.37 3.24 17.23
C PHE A 148 14.88 3.16 17.13
N LEU A 149 15.48 3.76 16.11
CA LEU A 149 16.94 3.80 15.89
C LEU A 149 17.68 4.51 17.03
N GLU A 150 17.13 5.59 17.59
CA GLU A 150 17.72 6.31 18.73
C GLU A 150 17.92 5.41 19.96
N ARG A 151 17.19 4.28 20.08
CA ARG A 151 17.38 3.30 21.15
C ARG A 151 18.53 2.32 20.91
N ASN A 152 19.28 2.48 19.82
CA ASN A 152 20.36 1.57 19.40
C ASN A 152 19.90 0.11 19.31
N PRO A 153 18.84 -0.20 18.53
CA PRO A 153 18.42 -1.57 18.33
C PRO A 153 19.48 -2.32 17.54
N ASP A 154 19.61 -3.61 17.82
CA ASP A 154 20.43 -4.51 17.02
C ASP A 154 19.62 -4.92 15.78
N VAL A 155 19.81 -4.20 14.67
CA VAL A 155 19.04 -4.36 13.41
C VAL A 155 19.96 -4.20 12.21
N GLU A 156 19.81 -5.09 11.23
CA GLU A 156 20.63 -5.09 10.00
C GLU A 156 19.88 -4.43 8.84
N LEU A 157 18.55 -4.66 8.76
CA LEU A 157 17.69 -4.17 7.69
C LEU A 157 16.37 -3.64 8.25
N ILE A 158 15.97 -2.45 7.79
CA ILE A 158 14.64 -1.88 8.02
C ILE A 158 13.84 -1.89 6.72
N LEU A 159 12.66 -2.49 6.75
CA LEU A 159 11.67 -2.48 5.68
C LEU A 159 10.54 -1.50 6.02
N ILE A 160 10.41 -0.44 5.25
CA ILE A 160 9.32 0.55 5.39
C ILE A 160 8.12 0.09 4.54
N ASP A 161 6.92 -0.01 5.11
CA ASP A 161 5.68 -0.23 4.34
C ASP A 161 5.24 1.06 3.66
N GLY A 162 5.95 1.41 2.58
CA GLY A 162 5.71 2.65 1.88
C GLY A 162 6.89 3.03 0.98
N PRO A 163 6.66 4.04 0.13
CA PRO A 163 7.70 4.51 -0.78
C PRO A 163 8.78 5.31 -0.05
N LEU A 164 10.02 5.19 -0.51
CA LEU A 164 11.04 6.25 -0.33
C LEU A 164 11.01 7.21 -1.53
N ALA A 165 10.57 6.74 -2.70
CA ALA A 165 10.40 7.53 -3.91
C ALA A 165 8.94 8.00 -4.07
N PHE A 166 8.64 9.19 -3.56
CA PHE A 166 7.31 9.78 -3.55
C PHE A 166 6.96 10.52 -4.84
N SER A 167 5.73 10.37 -5.32
CA SER A 167 5.24 11.00 -6.56
C SER A 167 4.92 12.49 -6.39
N ASN A 168 4.73 13.21 -7.50
CA ASN A 168 4.37 14.62 -7.47
C ASN A 168 2.99 14.92 -6.86
N TRP A 169 2.13 13.92 -6.64
CA TRP A 169 0.88 14.08 -5.88
C TRP A 169 1.14 14.74 -4.51
N TRP A 170 2.30 14.45 -3.92
CA TRP A 170 2.72 15.04 -2.65
C TRP A 170 2.79 16.56 -2.66
N ARG A 171 3.01 17.22 -3.81
CA ARG A 171 3.01 18.69 -3.90
C ARG A 171 1.68 19.30 -3.48
N ALA A 172 0.57 18.65 -3.83
CA ALA A 172 -0.78 19.10 -3.52
C ALA A 172 -1.32 18.49 -2.21
N ALA A 173 -0.69 17.41 -1.72
CA ALA A 173 -1.13 16.69 -0.54
C ALA A 173 -0.87 17.46 0.77
N GLY A 174 -1.76 17.31 1.75
CA GLY A 174 -1.62 17.91 3.09
C GLY A 174 -1.52 19.43 3.09
N ARG A 175 -1.05 20.02 4.19
CA ARG A 175 -0.65 21.43 4.26
C ARG A 175 0.86 21.58 4.06
N PRO A 176 1.37 22.75 3.67
CA PRO A 176 2.80 22.99 3.52
C PRO A 176 3.63 22.58 4.74
N VAL A 177 3.14 22.84 5.95
CA VAL A 177 3.81 22.45 7.20
C VAL A 177 3.89 20.93 7.37
N ASP A 178 2.81 20.19 7.04
CA ASP A 178 2.78 18.74 7.18
C ASP A 178 3.75 18.09 6.16
N ARG A 179 3.86 18.66 4.95
CA ARG A 179 4.81 18.19 3.92
C ARG A 179 6.27 18.41 4.31
N ARG A 180 6.61 19.60 4.82
CA ARG A 180 7.97 19.89 5.30
C ARG A 180 8.35 18.92 6.43
N ALA A 181 7.44 18.74 7.39
CA ALA A 181 7.66 17.83 8.51
C ALA A 181 7.78 16.35 8.09
N LEU A 182 7.24 15.94 6.93
CA LEU A 182 7.52 14.62 6.37
C LEU A 182 8.93 14.57 5.75
N VAL A 183 9.27 15.53 4.88
CA VAL A 183 10.60 15.60 4.24
C VAL A 183 11.71 15.60 5.29
N ASP A 184 11.57 16.41 6.33
CA ASP A 184 12.55 16.50 7.43
C ASP A 184 12.72 15.16 8.15
N ARG A 185 11.61 14.44 8.38
CA ARG A 185 11.64 13.11 9.03
C ARG A 185 12.22 12.02 8.13
N VAL A 186 11.90 12.03 6.83
CA VAL A 186 12.51 11.09 5.88
C VAL A 186 14.02 11.31 5.84
N ASN A 187 14.47 12.56 5.69
CA ASN A 187 15.90 12.88 5.68
C ASN A 187 16.59 12.45 6.98
N ARG A 188 16.01 12.81 8.13
CA ARG A 188 16.57 12.43 9.44
C ARG A 188 16.63 10.92 9.62
N PHE A 189 15.59 10.19 9.22
CA PHE A 189 15.57 8.74 9.26
C PHE A 189 16.68 8.13 8.40
N LEU A 190 16.80 8.55 7.14
CA LEU A 190 17.82 8.04 6.23
C LEU A 190 19.25 8.38 6.70
N HIS A 191 19.48 9.59 7.23
CA HIS A 191 20.76 9.96 7.84
C HIS A 191 21.11 9.05 9.01
N LEU A 192 20.17 8.82 9.94
CA LEU A 192 20.40 7.92 11.08
C LEU A 192 20.68 6.48 10.64
N CYS A 193 19.99 5.97 9.62
CA CYS A 193 20.28 4.66 9.08
C CYS A 193 21.69 4.58 8.50
N GLN A 194 22.10 5.58 7.72
CA GLN A 194 23.45 5.63 7.16
C GLN A 194 24.52 5.72 8.25
N GLU A 195 24.35 6.60 9.24
CA GLU A 195 25.29 6.78 10.36
C GLU A 195 25.45 5.51 11.20
N ARG A 196 24.40 4.68 11.28
CA ARG A 196 24.37 3.44 12.06
C ARG A 196 24.63 2.19 11.22
N GLU A 197 24.94 2.37 9.93
CA GLU A 197 25.16 1.28 8.98
C GLU A 197 23.97 0.30 8.89
N VAL A 198 22.74 0.81 9.10
CA VAL A 198 21.50 0.03 8.97
C VAL A 198 20.97 0.16 7.56
N LEU A 199 20.78 -0.97 6.89
CA LEU A 199 20.20 -0.99 5.54
C LEU A 199 18.72 -0.63 5.59
N VAL A 200 18.24 0.02 4.53
CA VAL A 200 16.83 0.42 4.40
C VAL A 200 16.31 0.07 3.02
N ALA A 201 15.08 -0.44 2.98
CA ALA A 201 14.28 -0.54 1.76
C ALA A 201 12.83 -0.11 2.00
N GLY A 202 12.28 0.69 1.09
CA GLY A 202 10.85 0.99 1.03
C GLY A 202 10.10 -0.05 0.19
N ILE A 203 9.06 -0.65 0.74
CA ILE A 203 8.27 -1.70 0.12
C ILE A 203 6.91 -1.14 -0.28
N VAL A 204 6.63 -1.08 -1.58
CA VAL A 204 5.35 -0.61 -2.12
C VAL A 204 4.57 -1.79 -2.67
N LYS A 205 3.60 -2.28 -1.90
CA LYS A 205 2.78 -3.48 -2.19
C LYS A 205 1.93 -3.34 -3.47
N ARG A 206 1.46 -2.13 -3.76
CA ARG A 206 0.51 -1.83 -4.85
C ARG A 206 0.93 -0.56 -5.60
N PRO A 207 2.04 -0.60 -6.34
CA PRO A 207 2.58 0.59 -6.96
C PRO A 207 1.69 1.00 -8.14
N SER A 208 1.09 2.20 -8.06
CA SER A 208 0.30 2.79 -9.15
C SER A 208 1.11 3.75 -10.02
N ALA A 209 2.35 4.05 -9.64
CA ALA A 209 3.24 4.91 -10.41
C ALA A 209 3.68 4.22 -11.72
N ARG A 210 4.01 5.04 -12.73
CA ARG A 210 4.49 4.62 -14.05
C ARG A 210 5.98 4.90 -14.24
N TYR A 211 6.76 4.81 -13.16
CA TYR A 211 8.17 5.23 -13.18
C TYR A 211 9.01 4.40 -14.15
N LEU A 212 8.82 3.08 -14.24
CA LEU A 212 9.57 2.26 -15.19
C LEU A 212 9.17 2.57 -16.63
N LEU A 213 7.87 2.70 -16.91
CA LEU A 213 7.40 3.14 -18.23
C LEU A 213 8.03 4.48 -18.64
N TYR A 214 8.12 5.45 -17.72
CA TYR A 214 8.78 6.73 -17.97
C TYR A 214 10.30 6.57 -18.16
N HIS A 215 10.92 5.67 -17.40
CA HIS A 215 12.34 5.33 -17.54
C HIS A 215 12.66 4.68 -18.88
N LEU A 216 11.72 3.94 -19.47
CA LEU A 216 11.87 3.30 -20.77
C LEU A 216 11.38 4.16 -21.94
N GLY A 217 10.82 5.35 -21.68
CA GLY A 217 10.27 6.22 -22.72
C GLY A 217 8.93 5.75 -23.30
N LEU A 218 8.19 4.92 -22.56
CA LEU A 218 6.93 4.30 -22.97
C LEU A 218 5.68 5.02 -22.42
N GLN A 219 5.83 6.28 -21.98
CA GLN A 219 4.73 7.05 -21.37
C GLN A 219 3.52 7.27 -22.28
N GLU A 220 3.73 7.37 -23.59
CA GLU A 220 2.66 7.56 -24.58
C GLU A 220 2.07 6.22 -25.06
N ALA A 221 2.71 5.09 -24.74
CA ALA A 221 2.26 3.78 -25.20
C ALA A 221 1.07 3.26 -24.36
N THR A 222 0.93 3.68 -23.10
CA THR A 222 -0.17 3.26 -22.24
C THR A 222 -0.39 4.16 -21.02
N ASN A 223 -1.63 4.16 -20.54
CA ASN A 223 -2.03 4.76 -19.28
C ASN A 223 -2.09 3.77 -18.11
N LEU A 224 -1.78 2.50 -18.36
CA LEU A 224 -1.77 1.46 -17.33
C LEU A 224 -0.60 1.63 -16.35
N PRO A 225 -0.77 1.24 -15.07
CA PRO A 225 0.29 1.35 -14.06
C PRO A 225 1.42 0.33 -14.28
N ASP A 226 2.63 0.63 -13.80
CA ASP A 226 3.78 -0.29 -13.90
C ASP A 226 3.43 -1.67 -13.31
N SER A 227 2.72 -1.71 -12.17
CA SER A 227 2.32 -2.97 -11.51
C SER A 227 1.52 -3.90 -12.41
N PHE A 228 0.59 -3.35 -13.20
CA PHE A 228 -0.25 -4.17 -14.07
C PHE A 228 0.53 -4.67 -15.28
N ILE A 229 1.32 -3.80 -15.92
CA ILE A 229 2.12 -4.21 -17.07
C ILE A 229 3.19 -5.22 -16.65
N LEU A 230 3.87 -4.98 -15.52
CA LEU A 230 4.90 -5.88 -15.02
C LEU A 230 4.35 -7.20 -14.48
N LEU A 231 3.07 -7.28 -14.13
CA LEU A 231 2.40 -8.56 -13.88
C LEU A 231 2.37 -9.45 -15.14
N GLN A 232 2.37 -8.85 -16.34
CA GLN A 232 2.46 -9.59 -17.61
C GLN A 232 3.90 -9.85 -18.05
N VAL A 233 4.84 -9.03 -17.57
CA VAL A 233 6.27 -9.13 -17.93
C VAL A 233 7.00 -10.11 -17.03
N LEU A 234 6.95 -9.94 -15.70
CA LEU A 234 7.80 -10.65 -14.75
C LEU A 234 7.21 -12.01 -14.37
N ARG A 235 8.07 -13.02 -14.28
CA ARG A 235 7.79 -14.32 -13.67
C ARG A 235 8.07 -14.28 -12.17
N PRO A 236 7.44 -15.17 -11.37
CA PRO A 236 7.74 -15.27 -9.95
C PRO A 236 9.23 -15.55 -9.72
N GLY A 237 9.88 -14.73 -8.89
CA GLY A 237 11.33 -14.76 -8.69
C GLY A 237 12.13 -13.91 -9.69
N GLU A 238 11.49 -13.11 -10.54
CA GLU A 238 12.18 -12.12 -11.38
C GLU A 238 12.05 -10.71 -10.80
N ARG A 239 13.09 -9.89 -11.01
CA ARG A 239 13.08 -8.44 -10.81
C ARG A 239 13.58 -7.69 -12.03
N THR A 240 13.23 -6.41 -12.11
CA THR A 240 13.86 -5.48 -13.05
C THR A 240 15.25 -5.07 -12.56
N GLY A 241 16.05 -4.50 -13.45
CA GLY A 241 17.23 -3.71 -13.12
C GLY A 241 16.86 -2.46 -12.31
N LEU A 242 17.89 -1.86 -11.71
CA LEU A 242 17.76 -0.62 -10.94
C LEU A 242 17.54 0.57 -11.89
N PHE A 243 16.62 1.44 -11.51
CA PHE A 243 16.43 2.73 -12.18
C PHE A 243 16.22 3.84 -11.16
N SER A 244 16.34 5.09 -11.59
CA SER A 244 16.04 6.26 -10.75
C SER A 244 14.63 6.76 -11.02
N PRO A 245 13.67 6.63 -10.06
CA PRO A 245 12.35 7.24 -10.17
C PRO A 245 12.38 8.74 -10.39
N ARG A 246 13.38 9.43 -9.80
CA ARG A 246 13.58 10.87 -9.97
C ARG A 246 13.88 11.22 -11.42
N SER A 247 14.84 10.53 -12.02
CA SER A 247 15.21 10.73 -13.43
C SER A 247 14.06 10.35 -14.36
N ALA A 248 13.35 9.25 -14.06
CA ALA A 248 12.19 8.82 -14.82
C ALA A 248 11.06 9.86 -14.80
N LEU A 249 10.71 10.37 -13.61
CA LEU A 249 9.68 11.38 -13.46
C LEU A 249 10.04 12.68 -14.17
N ARG A 250 11.32 13.08 -14.15
CA ARG A 250 11.82 14.29 -14.83
C ARG A 250 11.66 14.27 -16.35
N ARG A 251 11.58 13.09 -16.96
CA ARG A 251 11.33 12.96 -18.42
C ARG A 251 9.91 13.38 -18.80
N VAL A 252 8.95 13.24 -17.88
CA VAL A 252 7.54 13.55 -18.14
C VAL A 252 7.14 14.88 -17.49
N VAL A 253 7.62 15.11 -16.27
CA VAL A 253 7.32 16.30 -15.48
C VAL A 253 8.65 16.93 -15.06
N ARG A 254 8.95 18.15 -15.52
CA ARG A 254 10.24 18.85 -15.33
C ARG A 254 10.71 19.04 -13.86
N SER A 255 9.95 18.57 -12.88
CA SER A 255 10.30 18.66 -11.44
C SER A 255 9.87 17.40 -10.68
N SER A 256 10.61 17.09 -9.61
CA SER A 256 10.25 16.06 -8.64
C SER A 256 10.42 16.61 -7.22
N PRO A 257 9.59 17.58 -6.79
CA PRO A 257 9.92 18.42 -5.63
C PRO A 257 10.16 17.66 -4.32
N PHE A 258 9.46 16.54 -4.11
CA PHE A 258 9.71 15.72 -2.93
C PHE A 258 11.06 15.00 -3.02
N MET A 259 11.32 14.27 -4.10
CA MET A 259 12.59 13.55 -4.27
C MET A 259 13.78 14.53 -4.43
N ASP A 260 13.53 15.75 -4.88
CA ASP A 260 14.53 16.83 -4.93
C ASP A 260 14.87 17.35 -3.53
N ALA A 261 13.97 17.20 -2.56
CA ALA A 261 14.15 17.62 -1.17
C ALA A 261 14.70 16.48 -0.26
N ILE A 262 14.77 15.25 -0.77
CA ILE A 262 15.42 14.15 -0.07
C ILE A 262 16.93 14.22 -0.31
N GLY A 263 17.71 14.21 0.77
CA GLY A 263 19.18 14.32 0.76
C GLY A 263 19.91 13.11 0.18
N PHE A 264 19.17 12.03 -0.11
CA PHE A 264 19.68 10.78 -0.63
C PHE A 264 19.06 10.45 -1.99
N PRO A 265 19.86 10.15 -3.02
CA PRO A 265 19.33 9.58 -4.25
C PRO A 265 18.62 8.26 -3.94
N ILE A 266 17.37 8.15 -4.39
CA ILE A 266 16.57 6.93 -4.28
C ILE A 266 16.52 6.25 -5.66
N TYR A 267 16.74 4.93 -5.64
CA TYR A 267 16.61 4.04 -6.78
C TYR A 267 15.50 3.04 -6.50
N SER A 268 14.94 2.46 -7.56
CA SER A 268 13.91 1.45 -7.44
C SER A 268 14.13 0.31 -8.40
N PHE A 269 13.58 -0.83 -8.04
CA PHE A 269 13.30 -1.92 -8.96
C PHE A 269 11.93 -2.52 -8.63
N TYR A 270 11.37 -3.27 -9.57
CA TYR A 270 10.16 -4.05 -9.34
C TYR A 270 10.51 -5.52 -9.22
N ALA A 271 9.83 -6.24 -8.32
CA ALA A 271 10.06 -7.66 -8.12
C ALA A 271 8.74 -8.42 -8.00
N ARG A 272 8.63 -9.54 -8.71
CA ARG A 272 7.49 -10.43 -8.60
C ARG A 272 7.79 -11.53 -7.60
N LEU A 273 7.32 -11.36 -6.37
CA LEU A 273 7.63 -12.28 -5.27
C LEU A 273 6.57 -13.36 -5.04
N SER A 274 5.45 -13.30 -5.77
CA SER A 274 4.35 -14.28 -5.68
C SER A 274 4.13 -15.02 -7.00
N ARG A 275 3.71 -16.29 -6.88
CA ARG A 275 3.20 -17.11 -7.99
C ARG A 275 1.73 -16.85 -8.31
N ASP A 276 1.01 -16.21 -7.40
CA ASP A 276 -0.39 -15.85 -7.61
C ASP A 276 -0.50 -14.81 -8.74
N TRP A 277 -1.45 -15.03 -9.64
CA TRP A 277 -1.72 -14.13 -10.76
C TRP A 277 -2.42 -12.84 -10.32
N SER A 278 -3.12 -12.85 -9.19
CA SER A 278 -3.85 -11.71 -8.64
C SER A 278 -2.97 -10.75 -7.83
N ILE A 279 -1.73 -11.16 -7.54
CA ILE A 279 -0.77 -10.39 -6.75
C ILE A 279 0.24 -9.74 -7.71
N PRO A 280 0.17 -8.41 -7.93
CA PRO A 280 1.10 -7.71 -8.79
C PRO A 280 2.51 -7.66 -8.19
N PRO A 281 3.55 -7.42 -9.02
CA PRO A 281 4.89 -7.12 -8.53
C PRO A 281 4.90 -5.93 -7.57
N ILE A 282 5.74 -6.03 -6.53
CA ILE A 282 5.99 -4.93 -5.60
C ILE A 282 7.09 -4.03 -6.15
N ARG A 283 7.12 -2.77 -5.71
CA ARG A 283 8.27 -1.87 -5.94
C ARG A 283 9.12 -1.83 -4.68
N ILE A 284 10.42 -1.96 -4.84
CA ILE A 284 11.40 -1.82 -3.76
C ILE A 284 12.21 -0.56 -4.03
N ASP A 285 12.19 0.38 -3.09
CA ASP A 285 12.93 1.63 -3.13
C ASP A 285 14.16 1.55 -2.21
N LEU A 286 15.33 1.94 -2.71
CA LEU A 286 16.60 1.89 -1.99
C LEU A 286 17.27 3.26 -2.01
N PRO A 287 17.75 3.78 -0.86
CA PRO A 287 18.66 4.91 -0.86
C PRO A 287 20.04 4.49 -1.38
N ALA A 288 20.81 5.45 -1.88
CA ALA A 288 22.13 5.20 -2.49
C ALA A 288 23.08 4.36 -1.61
N PHE A 289 23.04 4.52 -0.29
CA PHE A 289 23.89 3.76 0.63
C PHE A 289 23.50 2.29 0.78
N SER A 290 22.27 1.89 0.43
CA SER A 290 21.83 0.49 0.43
C SER A 290 22.15 -0.24 -0.89
N LEU A 291 22.66 0.44 -1.92
CA LEU A 291 22.80 -0.14 -3.26
C LEU A 291 23.82 -1.29 -3.35
N GLY A 292 24.78 -1.34 -2.42
CA GLY A 292 25.72 -2.45 -2.33
C GLY A 292 25.07 -3.80 -1.96
N TYR A 293 23.82 -3.78 -1.50
CA TYR A 293 23.09 -4.94 -0.97
C TYR A 293 21.78 -5.23 -1.73
N VAL A 294 21.68 -4.78 -2.99
CA VAL A 294 20.44 -4.89 -3.77
C VAL A 294 20.01 -6.35 -3.93
N GLU A 295 20.96 -7.24 -4.19
CA GLU A 295 20.67 -8.65 -4.38
C GLU A 295 20.24 -9.29 -3.07
N GLU A 296 20.98 -9.06 -1.99
CA GLU A 296 20.68 -9.59 -0.66
C GLU A 296 19.30 -9.14 -0.16
N ILE A 297 18.95 -7.87 -0.37
CA ILE A 297 17.63 -7.32 -0.03
C ILE A 297 16.54 -7.96 -0.90
N ALA A 298 16.76 -8.13 -2.20
CA ALA A 298 15.80 -8.79 -3.09
C ALA A 298 15.58 -10.25 -2.71
N GLU A 299 16.67 -11.00 -2.47
CA GLU A 299 16.65 -12.41 -2.08
C GLU A 299 15.97 -12.60 -0.72
N TYR A 300 16.24 -11.73 0.26
CA TYR A 300 15.56 -11.74 1.55
C TYR A 300 14.06 -11.45 1.41
N CYS A 301 13.71 -10.42 0.64
CA CYS A 301 12.31 -10.09 0.38
C CYS A 301 11.59 -11.29 -0.26
N TYR A 302 12.24 -11.98 -1.22
CA TYR A 302 11.64 -13.14 -1.87
C TYR A 302 11.51 -14.34 -0.93
N ALA A 303 12.55 -14.63 -0.14
CA ALA A 303 12.56 -15.72 0.83
C ALA A 303 11.41 -15.58 1.84
N THR A 304 11.19 -14.37 2.34
CA THR A 304 10.19 -14.08 3.38
C THR A 304 8.80 -13.71 2.84
N SER A 305 8.60 -13.75 1.51
CA SER A 305 7.30 -13.50 0.86
C SER A 305 6.59 -14.82 0.54
N TYR A 306 5.84 -15.36 1.51
CA TYR A 306 5.21 -16.68 1.37
C TYR A 306 3.81 -16.66 0.73
N LEU A 307 2.93 -15.75 1.13
CA LEU A 307 1.51 -15.78 0.71
C LEU A 307 1.08 -14.57 -0.11
N GLN A 308 1.64 -13.39 0.16
CA GLN A 308 1.10 -12.13 -0.38
C GLN A 308 2.06 -11.40 -1.32
N GLY A 309 3.21 -12.01 -1.67
CA GLY A 309 4.26 -11.31 -2.41
C GLY A 309 4.86 -10.12 -1.66
N VAL A 310 4.68 -10.08 -0.34
CA VAL A 310 5.13 -9.04 0.58
C VAL A 310 6.02 -9.69 1.65
N PRO A 311 7.18 -9.10 1.99
CA PRO A 311 8.07 -9.61 3.04
C PRO A 311 7.39 -9.69 4.41
N LEU A 312 7.67 -10.76 5.16
CA LEU A 312 7.11 -11.01 6.48
C LEU A 312 7.22 -9.82 7.48
N PRO A 313 8.37 -9.11 7.62
CA PRO A 313 8.45 -7.97 8.55
C PRO A 313 7.40 -6.89 8.26
N VAL A 314 7.13 -6.63 6.97
CA VAL A 314 6.15 -5.63 6.51
C VAL A 314 4.73 -6.09 6.83
N ILE A 315 4.42 -7.37 6.61
CA ILE A 315 3.10 -7.94 6.98
C ILE A 315 2.88 -7.81 8.49
N LYS A 316 3.88 -8.14 9.30
CA LYS A 316 3.75 -8.10 10.76
C LYS A 316 3.60 -6.68 11.30
N ALA A 317 4.29 -5.70 10.72
CA ALA A 317 4.10 -4.30 11.07
C ALA A 317 2.67 -3.81 10.74
N ASP A 318 2.17 -4.10 9.52
CA ASP A 318 0.83 -3.75 9.05
C ASP A 318 -0.28 -4.39 9.91
N GLU A 319 -0.17 -5.70 10.18
CA GLU A 319 -1.09 -6.40 11.10
C GLU A 319 -1.10 -5.79 12.50
N SER A 320 0.07 -5.42 13.04
CA SER A 320 0.21 -4.95 14.42
C SER A 320 -0.17 -3.50 14.62
N VAL A 321 -0.04 -2.64 13.60
CA VAL A 321 -0.37 -1.21 13.69
C VAL A 321 -1.85 -0.94 13.37
N ARG A 322 -2.56 -1.92 12.81
CA ARG A 322 -3.93 -1.78 12.35
C ARG A 322 -4.87 -1.38 13.48
N ILE A 323 -5.42 -0.17 13.37
CA ILE A 323 -6.51 0.30 14.23
C ILE A 323 -7.82 -0.16 13.59
N SER A 324 -8.42 -1.23 14.11
CA SER A 324 -9.65 -1.80 13.56
C SER A 324 -10.84 -0.85 13.75
N LYS A 325 -11.88 -1.01 12.93
CA LYS A 325 -13.11 -0.24 13.08
C LYS A 325 -13.80 -0.67 14.37
N GLU A 326 -13.84 -1.96 14.61
CA GLU A 326 -14.44 -2.60 15.79
C GLU A 326 -13.85 -2.03 17.09
N PHE A 327 -12.52 -1.89 17.17
CA PHE A 327 -11.85 -1.29 18.33
C PHE A 327 -12.23 0.19 18.51
N ILE A 328 -12.28 0.97 17.43
CA ILE A 328 -12.72 2.37 17.52
C ILE A 328 -14.19 2.48 17.90
N ASP A 329 -15.01 1.53 17.46
CA ASP A 329 -16.42 1.48 17.79
C ASP A 329 -16.59 1.24 19.32
N GLU A 330 -15.81 0.34 19.91
CA GLU A 330 -15.75 0.12 21.37
C GLU A 330 -15.27 1.36 22.14
N VAL A 331 -14.15 1.96 21.72
CA VAL A 331 -13.62 3.19 22.34
C VAL A 331 -14.65 4.33 22.26
N TYR A 332 -15.41 4.42 21.17
CA TYR A 332 -16.43 5.44 21.02
C TYR A 332 -17.61 5.23 22.00
N LEU A 333 -18.00 3.99 22.32
CA LEU A 333 -19.00 3.70 23.35
C LEU A 333 -18.54 4.15 24.74
N GLU A 334 -17.26 3.99 25.05
CA GLU A 334 -16.67 4.52 26.28
C GLU A 334 -16.69 6.05 26.32
N VAL A 335 -16.39 6.70 25.18
CA VAL A 335 -16.50 8.16 25.05
C VAL A 335 -17.94 8.63 25.28
N LEU A 336 -18.94 7.96 24.70
CA LEU A 336 -20.35 8.28 24.94
C LEU A 336 -20.68 8.15 26.43
N SER A 337 -20.29 7.04 27.06
CA SER A 337 -20.55 6.79 28.48
C SER A 337 -19.89 7.84 29.37
N ARG A 338 -18.66 8.25 29.03
CA ARG A 338 -17.92 9.28 29.76
C ARG A 338 -18.56 10.66 29.61
N VAL A 339 -18.85 11.09 28.38
CA VAL A 339 -19.51 12.39 28.12
C VAL A 339 -20.90 12.43 28.76
N GLY A 340 -21.68 11.35 28.67
CA GLY A 340 -22.98 11.25 29.32
C GLY A 340 -22.91 11.41 30.84
N ARG A 341 -21.90 10.82 31.50
CA ARG A 341 -21.71 10.97 32.95
C ARG A 341 -21.17 12.33 33.37
N GLU A 342 -20.21 12.87 32.62
CA GLU A 342 -19.50 14.09 33.00
C GLU A 342 -20.26 15.37 32.63
N THR A 343 -20.99 15.38 31.51
CA THR A 343 -21.64 16.59 30.99
C THR A 343 -23.14 16.45 30.75
N GLY A 344 -23.65 15.22 30.56
CA GLY A 344 -25.03 14.97 30.13
C GLY A 344 -25.31 15.30 28.65
N GLU A 345 -24.35 15.87 27.94
CA GLU A 345 -24.52 16.48 26.62
C GLU A 345 -24.04 15.55 25.48
N LEU A 346 -24.69 14.40 25.33
CA LEU A 346 -24.34 13.37 24.32
C LEU A 346 -24.42 13.87 22.87
N SER A 347 -25.20 14.91 22.60
CA SER A 347 -25.37 15.49 21.27
C SER A 347 -24.05 15.96 20.64
N TYR A 348 -23.05 16.35 21.46
CA TYR A 348 -21.75 16.85 20.99
C TYR A 348 -20.83 15.79 20.39
N VAL A 349 -21.12 14.52 20.68
CA VAL A 349 -20.37 13.36 20.16
C VAL A 349 -21.18 12.55 19.15
N ALA A 350 -22.37 13.01 18.74
CA ALA A 350 -23.23 12.30 17.79
C ALA A 350 -22.49 11.84 16.53
N PRO A 351 -22.82 10.67 15.96
CA PRO A 351 -22.12 10.15 14.79
C PRO A 351 -22.63 10.75 13.46
N VAL A 352 -21.80 10.71 12.39
CA VAL A 352 -22.15 11.22 11.03
C VAL A 352 -23.26 10.40 10.37
N TRP A 353 -23.26 9.09 10.59
CA TRP A 353 -24.26 8.19 10.01
C TRP A 353 -25.17 7.68 11.12
N GLY A 354 -26.46 7.99 11.02
CA GLY A 354 -27.51 7.59 11.97
C GLY A 354 -27.88 6.10 11.92
N GLU A 355 -26.98 5.22 11.50
CA GLU A 355 -27.25 3.79 11.46
C GLU A 355 -27.26 3.25 12.89
N GLY A 356 -28.46 2.96 13.40
CA GLY A 356 -28.74 2.53 14.76
C GLY A 356 -28.30 1.09 15.07
N ARG A 357 -26.99 0.82 14.99
CA ARG A 357 -26.36 -0.36 15.61
C ARG A 357 -25.50 -0.04 16.83
N TRP A 358 -25.34 1.25 17.14
CA TRP A 358 -24.48 1.73 18.24
C TRP A 358 -25.20 1.78 19.59
N MET A 359 -26.53 1.84 19.58
CA MET A 359 -27.35 1.77 20.78
C MET A 359 -27.70 0.32 21.08
N GLY A 360 -26.71 -0.45 21.52
CA GLY A 360 -26.91 -1.74 22.19
C GLY A 360 -27.65 -1.61 23.52
N MET A 361 -28.70 -0.80 23.57
CA MET A 361 -29.78 -0.91 24.55
C MET A 361 -30.89 -1.70 23.86
N ARG A 362 -30.90 -3.01 24.13
CA ARG A 362 -32.17 -3.75 24.14
C ARG A 362 -32.87 -3.47 25.45
#